data_AF-A0A5C4Y468-F1
#
_entry.id   AF-A0A5C4Y468-F1
#
_cell.length_a   1.000
_cell.length_b   1.000
_cell.length_c   1.000
_cell.angle_alpha   90.00
_cell.angle_beta   90.00
_cell.angle_gamma   90.00
#
_symmetry.space_group_name_H-M   'P 1'
#
loop_
_entity.id
_entity.type
_entity.pdbx_description
1 polymer ?
#
loop_
_entity_poly.entity_id
_entity_poly.type
_entity_poly.pdbx_seq_one_letter_code
_entity_poly.pdbx_strand_id
1 'polypeptide(L)'
;MVSLLVGMGIGGAGSSSRIAAADQRADSALQQASEAEAAIAGAHQQMAEAQDSAADAAAAQAEAEQGRAAAQSAADAASARAADLQAQLTAAQTAAAKASSPTSSKASSKASPAESAAPAQGQDEADDAQSSSVTYANCSAARAAGAAPVRVGDPGYSRKLDRDGDGVGCE
;
A
#
# COMPACT_ATOMS: atom_id res chain seq x y z
N MET A 1 -10.29 113.56 -3.41
CA MET A 1 -11.51 113.05 -2.75
C MET A 1 -11.82 111.70 -3.39
N VAL A 2 -11.47 110.58 -2.74
CA VAL A 2 -12.44 109.72 -2.00
C VAL A 2 -13.25 108.88 -3.02
N SER A 3 -13.22 107.56 -3.10
CA SER A 3 -12.71 106.52 -2.19
C SER A 3 -12.52 105.20 -2.95
N LEU A 4 -11.44 104.50 -2.61
CA LEU A 4 -11.28 103.07 -2.78
C LEU A 4 -12.06 102.39 -1.64
N LEU A 5 -13.09 101.60 -1.95
CA LEU A 5 -13.81 100.79 -0.95
C LEU A 5 -14.00 99.38 -1.51
N VAL A 6 -12.89 98.64 -1.54
CA VAL A 6 -12.90 97.18 -1.64
C VAL A 6 -13.46 96.67 -0.31
N GLY A 7 -14.76 96.39 -0.31
CA GLY A 7 -15.42 95.69 0.78
C GLY A 7 -14.94 94.25 0.84
N MET A 8 -13.90 94.00 1.64
CA MET A 8 -13.52 92.68 2.10
C MET A 8 -14.65 92.18 3.02
N GLY A 9 -15.59 91.42 2.46
CA GLY A 9 -16.62 90.71 3.22
C GLY A 9 -15.99 89.56 3.98
N ILE A 10 -15.66 89.81 5.25
CA ILE A 10 -15.05 88.86 6.17
C ILE A 10 -16.17 87.99 6.80
N GLY A 11 -16.06 86.67 6.61
CA GLY A 11 -16.37 85.66 7.63
C GLY A 11 -17.82 85.17 7.77
N GLY A 12 -18.21 84.15 7.00
CA GLY A 12 -19.46 83.41 7.28
C GLY A 12 -19.57 82.04 6.59
N ALA A 13 -19.00 81.88 5.39
CA ALA A 13 -19.10 80.62 4.66
C ALA A 13 -18.23 79.49 5.26
N GLY A 14 -17.09 79.82 5.88
CA GLY A 14 -16.15 78.83 6.41
C GLY A 14 -16.60 78.13 7.70
N SER A 15 -17.41 78.79 8.53
CA SER A 15 -17.95 78.21 9.77
C SER A 15 -19.07 77.22 9.50
N SER A 16 -20.00 77.53 8.60
CA SER A 16 -21.07 76.61 8.18
C SER A 16 -20.53 75.35 7.49
N SER A 17 -19.52 75.48 6.62
CA SER A 17 -18.88 74.32 5.98
C SER A 17 -18.09 73.45 6.96
N ARG A 18 -17.51 74.03 8.02
CA ARG A 18 -16.79 73.27 9.06
C ARG A 18 -17.74 72.49 9.97
N ILE A 19 -18.91 73.05 10.27
CA ILE A 19 -19.95 72.36 11.04
C ILE A 19 -20.48 71.17 10.24
N ALA A 20 -20.85 71.37 8.98
CA ALA A 20 -21.29 70.27 8.11
C ALA A 20 -20.23 69.16 7.93
N ALA A 21 -18.94 69.54 7.83
CA ALA A 21 -17.85 68.58 7.77
C ALA A 21 -17.61 67.85 9.10
N ALA A 22 -17.92 68.46 10.24
CA ALA A 22 -17.85 67.81 11.56
C ALA A 22 -18.99 66.80 11.73
N ASP A 23 -20.21 67.16 11.33
CA ASP A 23 -21.37 66.26 11.34
C ASP A 23 -21.13 65.05 10.43
N GLN A 24 -20.66 65.28 9.20
CA GLN A 24 -20.32 64.19 8.28
C GLN A 24 -19.24 63.24 8.84
N ARG A 25 -18.25 63.76 9.58
CA ARG A 25 -17.22 62.94 10.24
C ARG A 25 -17.79 62.14 11.40
N ALA A 26 -18.72 62.71 12.16
CA ALA A 26 -19.41 62.01 13.24
C ALA A 26 -20.25 60.85 12.69
N ASP A 27 -21.02 61.10 11.61
CA ASP A 27 -21.80 60.06 10.92
C ASP A 27 -20.89 58.96 10.36
N SER A 28 -19.77 59.34 9.72
CA SER A 28 -18.79 58.37 9.20
C SER A 28 -18.15 57.55 10.32
N ALA A 29 -17.88 58.15 11.49
CA ALA A 29 -17.32 57.46 12.64
C ALA A 29 -18.32 56.46 13.27
N LEU A 30 -19.61 56.80 13.31
CA LEU A 30 -20.67 55.88 13.74
C LEU A 30 -20.83 54.71 12.78
N GLN A 31 -20.76 54.96 11.46
CA GLN A 31 -20.76 53.91 10.45
C GLN A 31 -19.57 52.97 10.65
N GLN A 32 -18.35 53.53 10.77
CA GLN A 32 -17.14 52.75 11.04
C GLN A 32 -17.23 51.93 12.34
N ALA A 33 -17.84 52.48 13.40
CA ALA A 33 -18.05 51.75 14.64
C ALA A 33 -19.02 50.57 14.46
N SER A 34 -20.14 50.76 13.75
CA SER A 34 -21.10 49.68 13.48
C SER A 34 -20.52 48.58 12.57
N GLU A 35 -19.68 48.96 11.60
CA GLU A 35 -18.96 48.02 10.75
C GLU A 35 -17.90 47.24 11.54
N ALA A 36 -17.21 47.90 12.47
CA ALA A 36 -16.26 47.23 13.37
C ALA A 36 -16.98 46.25 14.31
N GLU A 37 -18.14 46.59 14.85
CA GLU A 37 -18.96 45.66 15.65
C GLU A 37 -19.44 44.46 14.82
N ALA A 38 -19.88 44.69 13.59
CA ALA A 38 -20.24 43.61 12.66
C ALA A 38 -19.04 42.72 12.32
N ALA A 39 -17.85 43.30 12.13
CA ALA A 39 -16.62 42.56 11.89
C ALA A 39 -16.20 41.73 13.11
N ILE A 40 -16.35 42.27 14.33
CA ILE A 40 -16.10 41.54 15.58
C ILE A 40 -17.09 40.37 15.70
N ALA A 41 -18.38 40.60 15.48
CA ALA A 41 -19.40 39.54 15.51
C ALA A 41 -19.10 38.45 14.47
N GLY A 42 -18.70 38.83 13.25
CA GLY A 42 -18.27 37.91 12.21
C GLY A 42 -17.03 37.10 12.62
N ALA A 43 -16.04 37.73 13.25
CA ALA A 43 -14.86 37.03 13.76
C ALA A 43 -15.22 36.04 14.87
N HIS A 44 -16.16 36.39 15.76
CA HIS A 44 -16.67 35.46 16.77
C HIS A 44 -17.37 34.24 16.15
N GLN A 45 -18.18 34.45 15.12
CA GLN A 45 -18.81 33.34 14.40
C GLN A 45 -17.77 32.44 13.72
N GLN A 46 -16.78 33.01 13.03
CA GLN A 46 -15.70 32.24 12.41
C GLN A 46 -14.88 31.45 13.44
N MET A 47 -14.62 32.02 14.62
CA MET A 47 -13.93 31.30 15.70
C MET A 47 -14.77 30.16 16.26
N ALA A 48 -16.09 30.32 16.38
CA ALA A 48 -16.99 29.25 16.82
C ALA A 48 -17.02 28.10 15.80
N GLU A 49 -17.19 28.41 14.51
CA GLU A 49 -17.14 27.41 13.43
C GLU A 49 -15.78 26.70 13.36
N ALA A 50 -14.68 27.44 13.60
CA ALA A 50 -13.34 26.85 13.69
C ALA A 50 -13.21 25.91 14.91
N GLN A 51 -13.78 26.27 16.06
CA GLN A 51 -13.80 25.41 17.25
C GLN A 51 -14.61 24.13 17.02
N ASP A 52 -15.77 24.22 16.38
CA ASP A 52 -16.60 23.06 16.02
C ASP A 52 -15.84 22.14 15.06
N SER A 53 -15.24 22.70 14.00
CA SER A 53 -14.43 21.92 13.05
C SER A 53 -13.19 21.29 13.68
N ALA A 54 -12.59 21.94 14.69
CA ALA A 54 -11.47 21.40 15.44
C ALA A 54 -11.91 20.25 16.37
N ALA A 55 -13.11 20.33 16.94
CA ALA A 55 -13.69 19.25 17.73
C ALA A 55 -13.98 18.01 16.86
N ASP A 56 -14.56 18.20 15.67
CA ASP A 56 -14.78 17.11 14.70
C ASP A 56 -13.46 16.48 14.24
N ALA A 57 -12.45 17.31 13.96
CA ALA A 57 -11.11 16.82 13.61
C ALA A 57 -10.46 16.02 14.75
N ALA A 58 -10.61 16.49 16.00
CA ALA A 58 -10.09 15.78 17.17
C ALA A 58 -10.80 14.43 17.38
N ALA A 59 -12.11 14.36 17.14
CA ALA A 59 -12.86 13.11 17.19
C ALA A 59 -12.37 12.12 16.12
N ALA A 60 -12.18 12.57 14.88
CA ALA A 60 -11.63 11.75 13.81
C ALA A 60 -10.20 11.26 14.09
N GLN A 61 -9.36 12.10 14.72
CA GLN A 61 -8.03 11.70 15.18
C GLN A 61 -8.10 10.63 16.26
N ALA A 62 -8.99 10.76 17.24
CA ALA A 62 -9.19 9.76 18.30
C ALA A 62 -9.66 8.41 17.73
N GLU A 63 -10.58 8.42 16.77
CA GLU A 63 -11.01 7.19 16.06
C GLU A 63 -9.86 6.56 15.27
N ALA A 64 -9.04 7.37 14.60
CA ALA A 64 -7.87 6.88 13.88
C ALA A 64 -6.81 6.26 14.82
N GLU A 65 -6.59 6.85 15.99
CA GLU A 65 -5.70 6.30 17.02
C GLU A 65 -6.21 4.98 17.59
N GLN A 66 -7.51 4.89 17.90
CA GLN A 66 -8.14 3.63 18.30
C GLN A 66 -8.00 2.55 17.22
N GLY A 67 -8.22 2.93 15.95
CA GLY A 67 -8.00 2.04 14.81
C GLY A 67 -6.56 1.56 14.67
N ARG A 68 -5.58 2.45 14.89
CA ARG A 68 -4.14 2.10 14.89
C ARG A 68 -3.79 1.17 16.05
N ALA A 69 -4.29 1.44 17.25
CA ALA A 69 -4.06 0.58 18.42
C ALA A 69 -4.66 -0.82 18.20
N ALA A 70 -5.88 -0.90 17.65
CA ALA A 70 -6.50 -2.16 17.27
C ALA A 70 -5.66 -2.91 16.21
N ALA A 71 -5.21 -2.22 15.15
CA ALA A 71 -4.36 -2.82 14.13
C ALA A 71 -3.03 -3.34 14.69
N GLN A 72 -2.39 -2.60 15.59
CA GLN A 72 -1.17 -3.03 16.25
C GLN A 72 -1.40 -4.28 17.11
N SER A 73 -2.46 -4.30 17.92
CA SER A 73 -2.82 -5.49 18.71
C SER A 73 -3.10 -6.72 17.84
N ALA A 74 -3.70 -6.53 16.66
CA ALA A 74 -3.94 -7.60 15.71
C ALA A 74 -2.62 -8.11 15.08
N ALA A 75 -1.69 -7.21 14.78
CA ALA A 75 -0.36 -7.57 14.29
C ALA A 75 0.46 -8.34 15.34
N ASP A 76 0.42 -7.90 16.61
CA ASP A 76 1.08 -8.59 17.72
C ASP A 76 0.48 -9.99 17.91
N ALA A 77 -0.85 -10.11 17.90
CA ALA A 77 -1.52 -11.41 17.96
C ALA A 77 -1.18 -12.32 16.78
N ALA A 78 -1.07 -11.77 15.56
CA ALA A 78 -0.66 -12.52 14.38
C ALA A 78 0.79 -13.00 14.49
N SER A 79 1.71 -12.16 15.00
CA SER A 79 3.10 -12.56 15.21
C SER A 79 3.24 -13.66 16.27
N ALA A 80 2.45 -13.60 17.35
CA ALA A 80 2.40 -14.65 18.36
C ALA A 80 1.92 -15.98 17.79
N ARG A 81 0.87 -15.96 16.95
CA ARG A 81 0.39 -17.17 16.24
C ARG A 81 1.42 -17.74 15.28
N ALA A 82 2.14 -16.87 14.56
CA ALA A 82 3.20 -17.31 13.66
C ALA A 82 4.35 -17.99 14.42
N ALA A 83 4.75 -17.45 15.57
CA ALA A 83 5.77 -18.05 16.43
C ALA A 83 5.33 -19.42 16.98
N ASP A 84 4.07 -19.55 17.40
CA ASP A 84 3.52 -20.83 17.86
C ASP A 84 3.49 -21.88 16.74
N LEU A 85 3.03 -21.52 15.54
CA LEU A 85 3.06 -22.42 14.37
C LEU A 85 4.49 -22.86 14.03
N GLN A 86 5.46 -21.96 14.10
CA GLN A 86 6.87 -22.30 13.87
C GLN A 86 7.42 -23.26 14.93
N ALA A 87 7.03 -23.08 16.20
CA ALA A 87 7.38 -24.01 17.26
C ALA A 87 6.75 -25.40 17.03
N GLN A 88 5.48 -25.45 16.62
CA GLN A 88 4.78 -26.70 16.28
C GLN A 88 5.44 -27.42 15.08
N LEU A 89 5.81 -26.68 14.03
CA LEU A 89 6.53 -27.24 12.88
C LEU A 89 7.90 -27.82 13.28
N THR A 90 8.62 -27.12 14.16
CA THR A 90 9.92 -27.59 14.66
C THR A 90 9.77 -28.85 15.52
N ALA A 91 8.74 -28.90 16.36
CA ALA A 91 8.41 -30.08 17.16
C ALA A 91 8.00 -31.28 16.28
N ALA A 92 7.17 -31.06 15.27
CA ALA A 92 6.74 -32.08 14.31
C ALA A 92 7.93 -32.65 13.51
N GLN A 93 8.84 -31.79 13.03
CA GLN A 93 10.06 -32.22 12.34
C GLN A 93 10.98 -33.05 13.25
N THR A 94 11.13 -32.64 14.52
CA THR A 94 11.94 -33.38 15.50
C THR A 94 11.33 -34.75 15.81
N ALA A 95 10.00 -34.83 15.93
CA ALA A 95 9.30 -36.09 16.12
C ALA A 95 9.46 -37.03 14.90
N ALA A 96 9.34 -36.51 13.68
CA ALA A 96 9.54 -37.26 12.44
C ALA A 96 10.98 -37.79 12.30
N ALA A 97 11.99 -36.98 12.67
CA ALA A 97 13.38 -37.40 12.65
C ALA A 97 13.66 -38.55 13.64
N LYS A 98 13.06 -38.52 14.84
CA LYS A 98 13.18 -39.63 15.81
C LYS A 98 12.51 -40.92 15.33
N ALA A 99 11.39 -40.82 14.61
CA ALA A 99 10.69 -41.97 14.03
C ALA A 99 11.45 -42.61 12.85
N SER A 100 12.37 -41.86 12.21
CA SER A 100 13.10 -42.28 11.01
C SER A 100 14.51 -42.83 11.29
N SER A 101 14.84 -43.19 12.53
CA SER A 101 16.14 -43.78 12.85
C SER A 101 16.40 -45.05 12.01
N PRO A 102 17.49 -45.10 11.20
CA PRO A 102 17.71 -46.22 10.30
C PRO A 102 18.33 -47.39 11.06
N THR A 103 17.54 -48.42 11.34
CA THR A 103 18.04 -49.79 11.50
C THR A 103 18.44 -50.34 10.12
N SER A 104 19.45 -49.75 9.48
CA SER A 104 20.06 -50.28 8.25
C SER A 104 21.42 -49.63 7.99
N SER A 105 22.45 -50.08 8.71
CA SER A 105 23.85 -49.96 8.27
C SER A 105 24.70 -51.04 8.92
N LYS A 106 24.32 -52.30 8.66
CA LYS A 106 25.25 -53.43 8.76
C LYS A 106 24.90 -54.51 7.72
N ALA A 107 25.07 -54.17 6.45
CA ALA A 107 25.21 -55.10 5.33
C ALA A 107 25.88 -54.31 4.20
N SER A 108 27.20 -54.35 4.10
CA SER A 108 27.91 -55.23 3.15
C SER A 108 27.67 -54.85 1.70
N SER A 109 28.66 -54.19 1.09
CA SER A 109 28.99 -54.31 -0.34
C SER A 109 30.45 -53.93 -0.53
N LYS A 110 31.31 -54.93 -0.27
CA LYS A 110 32.67 -55.01 -0.75
C LYS A 110 32.62 -55.66 -2.13
N ALA A 111 32.92 -54.92 -3.18
CA ALA A 111 33.63 -55.37 -4.39
C ALA A 111 33.59 -54.27 -5.47
N SER A 112 34.77 -53.68 -5.71
CA SER A 112 35.15 -53.06 -6.99
C SER A 112 35.40 -54.19 -8.01
N PRO A 113 35.23 -53.95 -9.33
CA PRO A 113 36.41 -53.53 -10.10
C PRO A 113 36.16 -52.26 -10.94
N ALA A 114 37.23 -51.48 -11.06
CA ALA A 114 37.41 -50.42 -12.02
C ALA A 114 37.33 -50.93 -13.46
N GLU A 115 36.58 -50.26 -14.31
CA GLU A 115 36.84 -50.26 -15.74
C GLU A 115 36.67 -48.84 -16.31
N SER A 116 37.70 -48.45 -17.04
CA SER A 116 38.02 -47.12 -17.53
C SER A 116 37.69 -47.05 -19.01
N ALA A 117 36.86 -46.11 -19.45
CA ALA A 117 37.02 -45.40 -20.73
C ALA A 117 35.93 -44.33 -20.93
N ALA A 118 36.38 -43.09 -21.07
CA ALA A 118 35.78 -42.04 -21.90
C ALA A 118 36.91 -41.61 -22.88
N PRO A 119 36.65 -41.06 -24.09
CA PRO A 119 35.57 -40.10 -24.36
C PRO A 119 34.87 -40.17 -25.74
N ALA A 120 33.66 -39.57 -25.76
CA ALA A 120 33.03 -38.67 -26.74
C ALA A 120 33.09 -38.91 -28.27
N GLN A 121 32.04 -38.36 -28.91
CA GLN A 121 31.77 -38.10 -30.34
C GLN A 121 30.96 -39.24 -30.98
N GLY A 122 29.82 -39.06 -31.63
CA GLY A 122 29.09 -37.89 -32.08
C GLY A 122 28.20 -38.36 -33.25
N GLN A 123 27.05 -37.72 -33.42
CA GLN A 123 26.18 -37.71 -34.61
C GLN A 123 25.06 -38.75 -34.75
N ASP A 124 23.96 -38.18 -35.25
CA ASP A 124 22.94 -38.69 -36.16
C ASP A 124 21.68 -39.35 -35.58
N GLU A 125 20.61 -38.56 -35.74
CA GLU A 125 19.25 -38.88 -36.14
C GLU A 125 18.77 -40.35 -36.17
N ALA A 126 17.50 -40.45 -35.74
CA ALA A 126 16.56 -41.55 -35.91
C ALA A 126 16.76 -42.73 -34.95
N ASP A 127 15.99 -42.72 -33.86
CA ASP A 127 15.05 -43.84 -33.64
C ASP A 127 13.91 -43.45 -32.69
N ASP A 128 12.72 -43.63 -33.22
CA ASP A 128 11.42 -43.62 -32.58
C ASP A 128 11.33 -44.84 -31.64
N ALA A 129 12.09 -44.85 -30.53
CA ALA A 129 12.14 -46.04 -29.67
C ALA A 129 12.63 -45.79 -28.24
N GLN A 130 12.29 -44.66 -27.59
CA GLN A 130 12.58 -44.51 -26.15
C GLN A 130 11.76 -43.43 -25.40
N SER A 131 10.55 -43.10 -25.85
CA SER A 131 9.62 -42.24 -25.07
C SER A 131 8.86 -43.01 -23.97
N SER A 132 9.24 -44.26 -23.67
CA SER A 132 8.37 -45.25 -23.05
C SER A 132 8.62 -45.53 -21.57
N SER A 133 8.93 -44.52 -20.75
CA SER A 133 8.95 -44.78 -19.29
C SER A 133 8.33 -43.71 -18.41
N VAL A 134 8.30 -42.46 -18.87
CA VAL A 134 7.67 -41.38 -18.11
C VAL A 134 6.39 -41.00 -18.82
N THR A 135 5.26 -41.19 -18.15
CA THR A 135 3.95 -40.72 -18.60
C THR A 135 3.22 -40.18 -17.40
N TYR A 136 2.72 -38.96 -17.50
CA TYR A 136 1.96 -38.34 -16.42
C TYR A 136 0.47 -38.58 -16.64
N ALA A 137 -0.22 -39.03 -15.59
CA ALA A 137 -1.67 -39.24 -15.64
C ALA A 137 -2.44 -37.93 -15.79
N ASN A 138 -1.89 -36.82 -15.26
CA ASN A 138 -2.46 -35.48 -15.33
C ASN A 138 -1.40 -34.42 -15.04
N CYS A 139 -1.77 -33.15 -15.21
CA CYS A 139 -0.86 -32.03 -14.98
C CYS A 139 -0.46 -31.82 -13.54
N SER A 140 -1.26 -32.25 -12.57
CA SER A 140 -0.87 -32.24 -11.16
C SER A 140 0.28 -33.21 -10.90
N ALA A 141 0.27 -34.39 -11.52
CA ALA A 141 1.36 -35.35 -11.43
C ALA A 141 2.63 -34.84 -12.12
N ALA A 142 2.51 -34.17 -13.28
CA ALA A 142 3.63 -33.55 -13.96
C ALA A 142 4.27 -32.41 -13.14
N ARG A 143 3.45 -31.55 -12.52
CA ARG A 143 3.92 -30.48 -11.62
C ARG A 143 4.53 -31.02 -10.33
N ALA A 144 3.93 -32.05 -9.73
CA ALA A 144 4.47 -32.71 -8.54
C ALA A 144 5.83 -33.37 -8.81
N ALA A 145 6.04 -33.86 -10.04
CA ALA A 145 7.32 -34.36 -10.51
C ALA A 145 8.31 -33.26 -10.95
N GLY A 146 7.92 -31.98 -10.90
CA GLY A 146 8.75 -30.86 -11.35
C GLY A 146 8.98 -30.80 -12.86
N ALA A 147 8.18 -31.52 -13.65
CA ALA A 147 8.35 -31.64 -15.10
C ALA A 147 7.52 -30.63 -15.90
N ALA A 148 6.64 -29.86 -15.25
CA ALA A 148 5.80 -28.88 -15.93
C ALA A 148 6.54 -27.53 -16.13
N PRO A 149 6.37 -26.86 -17.28
CA PRO A 149 5.55 -27.26 -18.42
C PRO A 149 6.25 -28.35 -19.27
N VAL A 150 5.45 -29.31 -19.76
CA VAL A 150 5.94 -30.48 -20.53
C VAL A 150 5.72 -30.21 -22.02
N ARG A 151 6.77 -30.14 -22.83
CA ARG A 151 6.66 -29.74 -24.25
C ARG A 151 6.65 -30.95 -25.18
N VAL A 152 6.15 -30.77 -26.42
CA VAL A 152 6.27 -31.78 -27.47
C VAL A 152 7.73 -32.22 -27.61
N GLY A 153 7.97 -33.54 -27.50
CA GLY A 153 9.31 -34.14 -27.53
C GLY A 153 9.92 -34.37 -26.14
N ASP A 154 9.39 -33.76 -25.07
CA ASP A 154 9.83 -34.04 -23.71
C ASP A 154 9.32 -35.42 -23.25
N PRO A 155 10.12 -36.15 -22.45
CA PRO A 155 9.67 -37.39 -21.83
C PRO A 155 8.47 -37.13 -20.92
N GLY A 156 7.35 -37.83 -21.17
CA GLY A 156 6.10 -37.61 -20.46
C GLY A 156 5.13 -36.65 -21.12
N TYR A 157 5.49 -36.05 -22.27
CA TYR A 157 4.51 -35.34 -23.07
C TYR A 157 3.43 -36.29 -23.59
N SER A 158 2.18 -35.88 -23.43
CA SER A 158 1.07 -36.52 -24.14
C SER A 158 0.04 -35.47 -24.51
N ARG A 159 -0.65 -35.68 -25.64
CA ARG A 159 -1.72 -34.78 -26.10
C ARG A 159 -2.87 -34.63 -25.10
N LYS A 160 -2.96 -35.48 -24.08
CA LYS A 160 -3.97 -35.39 -23.01
C LYS A 160 -3.62 -34.32 -21.96
N LEU A 161 -2.35 -33.92 -21.89
CA LEU A 161 -1.85 -32.90 -20.96
C LEU A 161 -1.90 -31.47 -21.55
N ASP A 162 -1.98 -31.41 -22.89
CA ASP A 162 -2.00 -30.21 -23.71
C ASP A 162 -3.45 -29.98 -24.18
N ARG A 163 -4.18 -29.13 -23.43
CA ARG A 163 -5.65 -29.01 -23.54
C ARG A 163 -6.07 -28.23 -24.78
N ASP A 164 -5.34 -27.17 -25.09
CA ASP A 164 -5.60 -26.25 -26.19
C ASP A 164 -4.88 -26.67 -27.47
N GLY A 165 -3.79 -27.42 -27.31
CA GLY A 165 -3.18 -28.15 -28.38
C GLY A 165 -2.01 -27.46 -29.04
N ASP A 166 -1.38 -26.52 -28.35
CA ASP A 166 -0.31 -25.66 -28.83
C ASP A 166 1.10 -26.32 -28.75
N GLY A 167 1.18 -27.49 -28.10
CA GLY A 167 2.41 -28.23 -27.88
C GLY A 167 3.04 -28.02 -26.50
N VAL A 168 2.37 -27.33 -25.58
CA VAL A 168 2.80 -27.10 -24.20
C VAL A 168 1.80 -27.70 -23.23
N GLY A 169 2.14 -28.86 -22.68
CA GLY A 169 1.36 -29.51 -21.64
C GLY A 169 1.52 -28.84 -20.27
N CYS A 170 0.41 -28.71 -19.55
CA CYS A 170 0.37 -28.36 -18.13
C CYS A 170 0.77 -26.94 -17.73
N GLU A 171 0.55 -26.00 -18.65
CA GLU A 171 0.31 -24.58 -18.36
C GLU A 171 -0.77 -24.31 -17.30
#